data_AF-A0A4P6HGV9-F1
#
_entry.id   AF-A0A4P6HGV9-F1
#
_cell.length_a   1.000
_cell.length_b   1.000
_cell.length_c   1.000
_cell.angle_alpha   90.00
_cell.angle_beta   90.00
_cell.angle_gamma   90.00
#
_symmetry.space_group_name_H-M   'P 1'
#
loop_
_entity.id
_entity.type
_entity.pdbx_description
1 polymer ?
#
loop_
_entity_poly.entity_id
_entity_poly.type
_entity_poly.pdbx_seq_one_letter_code
_entity_poly.pdbx_strand_id
1 'polypeptide(L)'
;MATSLPAAASSSAWADSEGGRIRLVTTGAPDASGQLIGALHIELKPGWKTYWRDPGASGVPPQIDVAKANNIAKAELSYPAPGRHDDGYGGWAGYDRTVALPVKFTLARPQENALIDAGVFLGICQTICIPLQAQLKVDPAEDAGNPEDAELVKAALAALPQKSSDGFGAKTLPGEKDKLLVEATAPGGTKSVDLFVAGEQGYLFGAPTRAEKDGKLLFAFPILARPGKAAQGDGLPYTLTTPSGAVEGLLPYP
;
A
#
# COMPACT_ATOMS: atom_id res chain seq x y z
N MET A 1 17.45 8.57 -39.95
CA MET A 1 16.73 9.13 -38.79
C MET A 1 17.13 8.29 -37.60
N ALA A 2 17.95 8.84 -36.71
CA ALA A 2 18.34 8.15 -35.48
C ALA A 2 17.17 8.27 -34.50
N THR A 3 16.52 7.16 -34.20
CA THR A 3 15.60 7.06 -33.05
C THR A 3 16.46 7.18 -31.80
N SER A 4 16.45 8.36 -31.17
CA SER A 4 16.92 8.54 -29.80
C SER A 4 16.08 7.65 -28.90
N LEU A 5 16.68 6.56 -28.41
CA LEU A 5 16.12 5.83 -27.27
C LEU A 5 16.09 6.83 -26.10
N PRO A 6 14.97 6.96 -25.37
CA PRO A 6 15.00 7.70 -24.11
C PRO A 6 16.05 7.03 -23.23
N ALA A 7 16.93 7.82 -22.61
CA ALA A 7 17.80 7.33 -21.54
C ALA A 7 16.86 6.71 -20.50
N ALA A 8 16.89 5.38 -20.36
CA ALA A 8 16.07 4.74 -19.34
C ALA A 8 16.75 5.09 -18.02
N ALA A 9 16.07 5.92 -17.24
CA ALA A 9 16.48 6.25 -15.89
C ALA A 9 16.53 4.96 -15.05
N SER A 10 16.81 5.05 -13.75
CA SER A 10 16.58 3.96 -12.79
C SER A 10 15.08 3.59 -12.61
N SER A 11 14.30 3.69 -13.69
CA SER A 11 12.87 3.46 -13.77
C SER A 11 12.48 2.70 -15.04
N SER A 12 11.35 2.01 -14.96
CA SER A 12 10.81 1.26 -16.09
C SER A 12 10.16 2.20 -17.09
N ALA A 13 9.98 1.72 -18.33
CA ALA A 13 8.98 2.30 -19.22
C ALA A 13 7.59 2.32 -18.55
N TRP A 14 6.76 3.27 -18.95
CA TRP A 14 5.36 3.31 -18.56
C TRP A 14 4.60 2.12 -19.16
N ALA A 15 3.77 1.47 -18.34
CA ALA A 15 2.75 0.54 -18.78
C ALA A 15 1.38 1.23 -18.69
N ASP A 16 0.77 1.49 -19.84
CA ASP A 16 -0.52 2.17 -19.94
C ASP A 16 -1.70 1.21 -19.73
N SER A 17 -2.80 1.78 -19.25
CA SER A 17 -4.11 1.15 -19.16
C SER A 17 -5.21 2.16 -19.47
N GLU A 18 -6.46 1.71 -19.50
CA GLU A 18 -7.60 2.60 -19.73
C GLU A 18 -7.72 3.68 -18.64
N GLY A 19 -7.50 3.32 -17.37
CA GLY A 19 -7.71 4.23 -16.24
C GLY A 19 -6.49 5.00 -15.76
N GLY A 20 -5.33 4.77 -16.37
CA GLY A 20 -4.08 5.33 -15.88
C GLY A 20 -2.86 4.62 -16.46
N ARG A 21 -1.71 4.80 -15.82
CA ARG A 21 -0.46 4.14 -16.19
C ARG A 21 0.40 3.89 -14.97
N ILE A 22 1.27 2.90 -15.06
CA ILE A 22 2.19 2.53 -13.98
C ILE A 22 3.63 2.44 -14.44
N ARG A 23 4.56 2.73 -13.54
CA ARG A 23 5.98 2.42 -13.73
C ARG A 23 6.63 2.11 -12.38
N LEU A 24 7.74 1.39 -12.42
CA LEU A 24 8.59 1.19 -11.26
C LEU A 24 9.74 2.17 -11.32
N VAL A 25 10.06 2.81 -10.19
CA VAL A 25 11.16 3.76 -10.04
C VAL A 25 12.02 3.32 -8.87
N THR A 26 13.35 3.44 -8.94
CA THR A 26 14.24 3.15 -7.82
C THR A 26 15.13 4.35 -7.48
N THR A 27 15.75 4.35 -6.31
CA THR A 27 16.77 5.35 -5.96
C THR A 27 18.13 5.10 -6.64
N GLY A 28 18.23 4.07 -7.50
CA GLY A 28 19.48 3.61 -8.09
C GLY A 28 20.11 2.44 -7.35
N ALA A 29 21.36 2.57 -6.92
CA ALA A 29 22.12 1.46 -6.33
C ALA A 29 21.58 0.99 -4.95
N PRO A 30 21.64 -0.31 -4.63
CA PRO A 30 21.33 -0.83 -3.30
C PRO A 30 22.33 -0.34 -2.24
N ASP A 31 21.91 -0.32 -0.98
CA ASP A 31 22.79 -0.06 0.15
C ASP A 31 23.77 -1.23 0.43
N ALA A 32 24.68 -1.04 1.40
CA ALA A 32 25.68 -2.03 1.74
C ALA A 32 25.10 -3.39 2.20
N SER A 33 23.87 -3.39 2.71
CA SER A 33 23.15 -4.59 3.16
C SER A 33 22.34 -5.26 2.04
N GLY A 34 22.36 -4.70 0.82
CA GLY A 34 21.58 -5.19 -0.31
C GLY A 34 20.12 -4.78 -0.28
N GLN A 35 19.77 -3.68 0.42
CA GLN A 35 18.43 -3.10 0.33
C GLN A 35 18.40 -2.05 -0.77
N LEU A 36 17.42 -2.17 -1.67
CA LEU A 36 17.14 -1.20 -2.71
C LEU A 36 15.75 -0.62 -2.48
N ILE A 37 15.64 0.70 -2.46
CA ILE A 37 14.36 1.38 -2.28
C ILE A 37 13.87 1.90 -3.63
N GLY A 38 12.57 1.75 -3.86
CA GLY A 38 11.89 2.30 -5.01
C GLY A 38 10.45 2.65 -4.71
N ALA A 39 9.69 2.93 -5.76
CA ALA A 39 8.27 3.19 -5.70
C ALA A 39 7.57 2.66 -6.95
N LEU A 40 6.42 2.00 -6.76
CA LEU A 40 5.46 1.75 -7.82
C LEU A 40 4.64 3.02 -8.01
N HIS A 41 4.91 3.77 -9.07
CA HIS A 41 4.20 5.00 -9.39
C HIS A 41 2.94 4.67 -10.20
N ILE A 42 1.78 5.03 -9.66
CA ILE A 42 0.47 4.79 -10.26
C ILE A 42 -0.16 6.14 -10.58
N GLU A 43 -0.15 6.52 -11.85
CA GLU A 43 -0.83 7.71 -12.32
C GLU A 43 -2.25 7.37 -12.74
N LEU A 44 -3.22 8.01 -12.10
CA LEU A 44 -4.64 7.80 -12.36
C LEU A 44 -5.20 8.93 -13.21
N LYS A 45 -6.03 8.58 -14.19
CA LYS A 45 -6.84 9.57 -14.91
C LYS A 45 -7.92 10.14 -13.97
N PRO A 46 -8.41 11.37 -14.20
CA PRO A 46 -9.48 11.95 -13.38
C PRO A 46 -10.69 11.02 -13.26
N GLY A 47 -11.17 10.83 -12.03
CA GLY A 47 -12.32 9.98 -11.73
C GLY A 47 -11.99 8.49 -11.52
N TRP A 48 -10.80 8.03 -11.90
CA TRP A 48 -10.32 6.67 -11.66
C TRP A 48 -9.69 6.54 -10.28
N LYS A 49 -9.72 5.32 -9.75
CA LYS A 49 -9.23 4.96 -8.43
C LYS A 49 -8.41 3.67 -8.48
N THR A 50 -7.56 3.45 -7.48
CA THR A 50 -6.90 2.16 -7.24
C THR A 50 -6.99 1.78 -5.77
N TYR A 51 -6.52 0.59 -5.42
CA TYR A 51 -6.80 -0.03 -4.14
C TYR A 51 -5.67 0.11 -3.13
N TRP A 52 -6.07 0.12 -1.85
CA TRP A 52 -5.18 -0.14 -0.74
C TRP A 52 -4.87 -1.64 -0.63
N ARG A 53 -3.99 -2.01 0.31
CA ARG A 53 -3.58 -3.40 0.55
C ARG A 53 -4.72 -4.33 0.94
N ASP A 54 -5.72 -3.80 1.65
CA ASP A 54 -7.01 -4.45 1.85
C ASP A 54 -8.06 -3.65 1.07
N PRO A 55 -8.55 -4.19 -0.07
CA PRO A 55 -9.43 -3.47 -0.96
C PRO A 55 -10.92 -3.71 -0.64
N GLY A 56 -11.25 -4.39 0.46
CA GLY A 56 -12.59 -4.91 0.70
C GLY A 56 -12.96 -6.09 -0.20
N ALA A 57 -14.25 -6.46 -0.22
CA ALA A 57 -14.70 -7.75 -0.74
C ALA A 57 -14.53 -7.97 -2.26
N SER A 58 -14.40 -6.91 -3.07
CA SER A 58 -14.45 -7.02 -4.53
C SER A 58 -13.31 -6.32 -5.26
N GLY A 59 -12.33 -5.77 -4.54
CA GLY A 59 -11.21 -5.08 -5.16
C GLY A 59 -9.97 -5.96 -5.37
N VAL A 60 -9.04 -5.42 -6.14
CA VAL A 60 -7.79 -6.09 -6.53
C VAL A 60 -6.61 -5.27 -5.99
N PRO A 61 -5.99 -5.67 -4.87
CA PRO A 61 -4.93 -4.89 -4.25
C PRO A 61 -3.67 -4.93 -5.12
N PRO A 62 -2.79 -3.92 -5.01
CA PRO A 62 -1.51 -3.95 -5.69
C PRO A 62 -0.62 -5.13 -5.27
N GLN A 63 -0.13 -5.87 -6.26
CA GLN A 63 0.75 -7.01 -6.09
C GLN A 63 2.00 -6.84 -6.94
N ILE A 64 3.15 -7.26 -6.40
CA ILE A 64 4.43 -7.29 -7.08
C ILE A 64 5.07 -8.67 -6.92
N ASP A 65 5.42 -9.29 -8.05
CA ASP A 65 6.13 -10.55 -8.13
C ASP A 65 7.51 -10.31 -8.75
N VAL A 66 8.55 -10.81 -8.10
CA VAL A 66 9.95 -10.66 -8.53
C VAL A 66 10.59 -12.01 -8.88
N ALA A 67 9.80 -13.07 -9.09
CA ALA A 67 10.31 -14.41 -9.41
C ALA A 67 11.20 -14.46 -10.68
N LYS A 68 11.03 -13.50 -11.60
CA LYS A 68 11.85 -13.38 -12.83
C LYS A 68 13.06 -12.45 -12.68
N ALA A 69 13.16 -11.73 -11.57
CA ALA A 69 14.23 -10.78 -11.34
C ALA A 69 15.57 -11.48 -11.09
N ASN A 70 16.66 -10.85 -11.55
CA ASN A 70 18.00 -11.31 -11.24
C ASN A 70 18.47 -10.68 -9.92
N ASN A 71 18.92 -11.53 -9.00
CA ASN A 71 19.47 -11.14 -7.70
C ASN A 71 18.49 -10.37 -6.78
N ILE A 72 17.17 -10.48 -6.97
CA ILE A 72 16.16 -9.94 -6.04
C ILE A 72 15.47 -11.12 -5.33
N ALA A 73 15.58 -11.17 -4.01
CA ALA A 73 14.95 -12.21 -3.18
C ALA A 73 13.51 -11.85 -2.77
N LYS A 74 13.23 -10.56 -2.55
CA LYS A 74 11.93 -10.10 -2.04
C LYS A 74 11.63 -8.68 -2.52
N ALA A 75 10.35 -8.38 -2.72
CA ALA A 75 9.81 -7.04 -2.86
C ALA A 75 8.67 -6.84 -1.87
N GLU A 76 8.69 -5.74 -1.12
CA GLU A 76 7.68 -5.43 -0.10
C GLU A 76 7.08 -4.05 -0.37
N LEU A 77 5.75 -3.99 -0.52
CA LEU A 77 5.02 -2.73 -0.69
C LEU A 77 4.67 -2.12 0.66
N SER A 78 4.95 -0.83 0.80
CA SER A 78 4.41 0.04 1.86
C SER A 78 3.31 0.92 1.26
N TYR A 79 2.38 1.36 2.11
CA TYR A 79 1.15 1.99 1.65
C TYR A 79 0.96 3.34 2.32
N PRO A 80 0.86 4.43 1.54
CA PRO A 80 0.37 5.71 2.04
C PRO A 80 -1.04 5.55 2.64
N ALA A 81 -1.44 6.50 3.49
CA ALA A 81 -2.76 6.49 4.11
C ALA A 81 -3.88 6.40 3.05
N PRO A 82 -4.77 5.39 3.12
CA PRO A 82 -5.86 5.26 2.16
C PRO A 82 -7.01 6.22 2.50
N GLY A 83 -7.86 6.47 1.50
CA GLY A 83 -9.19 7.03 1.70
C GLY A 83 -10.25 5.93 1.71
N ARG A 84 -11.37 6.20 2.38
CA ARG A 84 -12.56 5.36 2.31
C ARG A 84 -13.43 5.79 1.12
N HIS A 85 -13.87 4.80 0.36
CA HIS A 85 -14.72 4.97 -0.81
C HIS A 85 -15.96 4.09 -0.66
N ASP A 86 -17.05 4.50 -1.30
CA ASP A 86 -18.31 3.75 -1.34
C ASP A 86 -18.90 3.90 -2.74
N ASP A 87 -19.18 2.78 -3.38
CA ASP A 87 -19.78 2.67 -4.71
C ASP A 87 -21.23 2.16 -4.67
N GLY A 88 -21.81 2.05 -3.47
CA GLY A 88 -23.15 1.52 -3.23
C GLY A 88 -23.19 0.00 -2.99
N TYR A 89 -22.08 -0.72 -3.20
CA TYR A 89 -21.96 -2.15 -2.94
C TYR A 89 -21.20 -2.48 -1.65
N GLY A 90 -20.51 -1.49 -1.07
CA GLY A 90 -19.86 -1.58 0.22
C GLY A 90 -18.70 -0.60 0.34
N GLY A 91 -18.33 -0.27 1.59
CA GLY A 91 -17.18 0.56 1.86
C GLY A 91 -15.86 -0.18 1.57
N TRP A 92 -14.96 0.46 0.84
CA TRP A 92 -13.63 -0.05 0.53
C TRP A 92 -12.54 1.02 0.73
N ALA A 93 -11.28 0.61 0.71
CA ALA A 93 -10.14 1.48 0.97
C ALA A 93 -9.20 1.59 -0.25
N GLY A 94 -8.76 2.80 -0.57
CA GLY A 94 -7.87 3.04 -1.68
C GLY A 94 -7.61 4.50 -1.99
N TYR A 95 -7.23 4.78 -3.23
CA TYR A 95 -6.71 6.07 -3.67
C TYR A 95 -7.46 6.55 -4.91
N ASP A 96 -7.91 7.79 -4.90
CA ASP A 96 -8.65 8.46 -5.99
C ASP A 96 -7.81 9.49 -6.75
N ARG A 97 -6.50 9.45 -6.53
CA ARG A 97 -5.50 10.30 -7.14
C ARG A 97 -4.22 9.51 -7.37
N THR A 98 -3.33 10.06 -8.20
CA THR A 98 -1.98 9.53 -8.38
C THR A 98 -1.32 9.22 -7.02
N VAL A 99 -0.77 8.03 -6.91
CA VAL A 99 -0.13 7.51 -5.71
C VAL A 99 1.17 6.80 -6.08
N ALA A 100 2.17 6.94 -5.22
CA ALA A 100 3.40 6.16 -5.31
C ALA A 100 3.47 5.25 -4.09
N LEU A 101 3.53 3.93 -4.32
CA LEU A 101 3.65 2.94 -3.25
C LEU A 101 5.14 2.61 -3.08
N PRO A 102 5.77 2.95 -1.94
CA PRO A 102 7.16 2.57 -1.72
C PRO A 102 7.34 1.06 -1.84
N VAL A 103 8.42 0.65 -2.49
CA VAL A 103 8.82 -0.75 -2.64
C VAL A 103 10.19 -0.91 -2.03
N LYS A 104 10.32 -1.85 -1.09
CA LYS A 104 11.63 -2.27 -0.57
C LYS A 104 12.01 -3.59 -1.24
N PHE A 105 13.07 -3.57 -2.02
CA PHE A 105 13.67 -4.74 -2.64
C PHE A 105 14.82 -5.25 -1.77
N THR A 106 14.86 -6.55 -1.51
CA THR A 106 15.98 -7.22 -0.85
C THR A 106 16.73 -8.04 -1.89
N LEU A 107 18.03 -7.78 -2.05
CA LEU A 107 18.88 -8.57 -2.92
C LEU A 107 19.15 -9.95 -2.32
N ALA A 108 19.31 -10.96 -3.18
CA ALA A 108 19.67 -12.32 -2.75
C ALA A 108 21.15 -12.42 -2.38
N ARG A 109 22.01 -11.70 -3.11
CA ARG A 109 23.46 -11.60 -2.92
C ARG A 109 23.81 -10.11 -2.87
N PRO A 110 24.02 -9.55 -1.66
CA PRO A 110 24.46 -8.17 -1.51
C PRO A 110 25.75 -7.91 -2.29
N GLN A 111 25.96 -6.69 -2.78
CA GLN A 111 27.12 -6.26 -3.58
C GLN A 111 27.21 -6.80 -5.02
N GLU A 112 26.28 -7.66 -5.45
CA GLU A 112 26.16 -8.06 -6.85
C GLU A 112 25.10 -7.23 -7.58
N ASN A 113 25.28 -7.06 -8.89
CA ASN A 113 24.31 -6.37 -9.74
C ASN A 113 22.93 -7.03 -9.67
N ALA A 114 21.89 -6.21 -9.59
CA ALA A 114 20.50 -6.65 -9.61
C ALA A 114 19.81 -6.16 -10.87
N LEU A 115 18.94 -6.99 -11.45
CA LEU A 115 18.05 -6.56 -12.53
C LEU A 115 16.63 -6.88 -12.07
N ILE A 116 15.79 -5.85 -11.99
CA ILE A 116 14.41 -6.02 -11.62
C ILE A 116 13.63 -6.43 -12.87
N ASP A 117 12.94 -7.57 -12.78
CA ASP A 117 11.93 -8.00 -13.74
C ASP A 117 10.65 -8.33 -12.95
N ALA A 118 9.84 -7.30 -12.70
CA ALA A 118 8.72 -7.35 -11.78
C ALA A 118 7.38 -7.54 -12.51
N GLY A 119 6.66 -8.60 -12.20
CA GLY A 119 5.27 -8.76 -12.57
C GLY A 119 4.39 -7.95 -11.62
N VAL A 120 3.66 -6.97 -12.13
CA VAL A 120 2.74 -6.14 -11.34
C VAL A 120 1.30 -6.45 -11.74
N PHE A 121 0.44 -6.62 -10.73
CA PHE A 121 -1.00 -6.82 -10.90
C PHE A 121 -1.77 -5.95 -9.91
N LEU A 122 -2.73 -5.16 -10.39
CA LEU A 122 -3.56 -4.29 -9.55
C LEU A 122 -4.88 -3.92 -10.24
N GLY A 123 -5.87 -3.47 -9.49
CA GLY A 123 -7.11 -2.92 -10.04
C GLY A 123 -7.07 -1.40 -10.25
N ILE A 124 -7.57 -0.92 -11.39
CA ILE A 124 -7.90 0.49 -11.63
C ILE A 124 -9.39 0.59 -11.94
N CYS A 125 -10.13 1.35 -11.15
CA CYS A 125 -11.59 1.36 -11.14
C CYS A 125 -12.18 2.75 -11.40
N GLN A 126 -13.23 2.80 -12.22
CA GLN A 126 -14.12 3.95 -12.33
C GLN A 126 -15.56 3.47 -12.10
N THR A 127 -16.34 3.28 -13.17
CA THR A 127 -17.65 2.61 -13.11
C THR A 127 -17.50 1.09 -13.05
N ILE A 128 -16.45 0.58 -13.66
CA ILE A 128 -16.04 -0.82 -13.60
C ILE A 128 -14.58 -0.91 -13.15
N CYS A 129 -14.21 -2.05 -12.60
CA CYS A 129 -12.82 -2.33 -12.23
C CYS A 129 -12.11 -3.10 -13.34
N ILE A 130 -11.00 -2.54 -13.79
CA ILE A 130 -10.17 -3.12 -14.84
C ILE A 130 -8.86 -3.59 -14.19
N PRO A 131 -8.57 -4.90 -14.21
CA PRO A 131 -7.28 -5.40 -13.79
C PRO A 131 -6.19 -4.93 -14.75
N LEU A 132 -5.15 -4.30 -14.22
CA LEU A 132 -3.92 -3.95 -14.92
C LEU A 132 -2.87 -5.00 -14.59
N GLN A 133 -2.30 -5.62 -15.62
CA GLN A 133 -1.14 -6.50 -15.50
C GLN A 133 0.00 -5.97 -16.37
N ALA A 134 1.19 -5.83 -15.79
CA ALA A 134 2.38 -5.36 -16.50
C ALA A 134 3.63 -6.09 -16.06
N GLN A 135 4.60 -6.21 -16.97
CA GLN A 135 5.96 -6.64 -16.64
C GLN A 135 6.86 -5.40 -16.69
N LEU A 136 7.38 -4.98 -15.55
CA LEU A 136 8.19 -3.77 -15.40
C LEU A 136 9.66 -4.16 -15.20
N LYS A 137 10.52 -3.69 -16.10
CA LYS A 137 11.96 -3.97 -16.07
C LYS A 137 12.74 -2.72 -15.70
N VAL A 138 13.69 -2.87 -14.78
CA VAL A 138 14.58 -1.80 -14.31
C VAL A 138 15.97 -2.37 -14.10
N ASP A 139 16.99 -1.76 -14.70
CA ASP A 139 18.37 -1.88 -14.26
C ASP A 139 18.67 -0.72 -13.29
N PRO A 140 18.76 -0.95 -11.97
CA PRO A 140 19.00 0.12 -11.00
C PRO A 140 20.36 0.80 -11.18
N ALA A 141 21.28 0.22 -11.94
CA ALA A 141 22.61 0.79 -12.19
C ALA A 141 22.68 1.69 -13.44
N GLU A 142 21.69 1.63 -14.36
CA GLU A 142 21.75 2.31 -15.66
C GLU A 142 21.83 3.85 -15.54
N ASP A 143 21.06 4.43 -14.62
CA ASP A 143 21.07 5.87 -14.31
C ASP A 143 20.95 6.09 -12.79
N ALA A 144 21.85 5.44 -12.04
CA ALA A 144 21.85 5.54 -10.59
C ALA A 144 22.05 6.98 -10.12
N GLY A 145 21.16 7.47 -9.26
CA GLY A 145 21.21 8.83 -8.72
C GLY A 145 20.47 9.87 -9.55
N ASN A 146 19.60 9.47 -10.47
CA ASN A 146 18.67 10.37 -11.14
C ASN A 146 17.87 11.22 -10.10
N PRO A 147 17.95 12.57 -10.14
CA PRO A 147 17.31 13.41 -9.12
C PRO A 147 15.78 13.34 -9.12
N GLU A 148 15.15 13.15 -10.28
CA GLU A 148 13.69 13.07 -10.39
C GLU A 148 13.17 11.77 -9.77
N ASP A 149 13.84 10.66 -10.07
CA ASP A 149 13.53 9.35 -9.48
C ASP A 149 13.75 9.36 -7.96
N ALA A 150 14.86 9.94 -7.50
CA ALA A 150 15.18 10.06 -6.08
C ALA A 150 14.14 10.90 -5.31
N GLU A 151 13.72 12.05 -5.86
CA GLU A 151 12.69 12.88 -5.23
C GLU A 151 11.31 12.20 -5.24
N LEU A 152 10.95 11.44 -6.29
CA LEU A 152 9.72 10.66 -6.32
C LEU A 152 9.70 9.59 -5.22
N VAL A 153 10.78 8.82 -5.08
CA VAL A 153 10.87 7.78 -4.04
C VAL A 153 10.85 8.40 -2.64
N LYS A 154 11.58 9.50 -2.44
CA LYS A 154 11.57 10.26 -1.18
C LYS A 154 10.18 10.79 -0.83
N ALA A 155 9.44 11.35 -1.79
CA ALA A 155 8.08 11.80 -1.59
C ALA A 155 7.13 10.64 -1.25
N ALA A 156 7.30 9.49 -1.90
CA ALA A 156 6.52 8.28 -1.62
C ALA A 156 6.74 7.79 -0.17
N LEU A 157 7.99 7.76 0.30
CA LEU A 157 8.32 7.41 1.68
C LEU A 157 7.76 8.42 2.69
N ALA A 158 7.83 9.71 2.39
CA ALA A 158 7.31 10.77 3.25
C ALA A 158 5.78 10.76 3.37
N ALA A 159 5.08 10.12 2.42
CA ALA A 159 3.62 9.96 2.44
C ALA A 159 3.14 8.77 3.30
N LEU A 160 4.06 7.95 3.82
CA LEU A 160 3.70 6.82 4.68
C LEU A 160 3.15 7.31 6.04
N PRO A 161 2.16 6.60 6.61
CA PRO A 161 1.73 6.84 7.98
C PRO A 161 2.91 6.72 8.95
N GLN A 162 2.92 7.54 9.99
CA GLN A 162 3.93 7.45 11.05
C GLN A 162 3.66 6.22 11.93
N LYS A 163 4.64 5.78 12.71
CA LYS A 163 4.39 4.72 13.70
C LYS A 163 3.40 5.22 14.77
N SER A 164 2.43 4.39 15.13
CA SER A 164 1.46 4.70 16.19
C SER A 164 2.12 4.95 17.55
N SER A 165 1.45 5.76 18.39
CA SER A 165 1.86 6.10 19.76
C SER A 165 0.65 6.17 20.69
N ASP A 166 0.88 6.34 21.99
CA ASP A 166 -0.21 6.39 23.00
C ASP A 166 -1.24 7.51 22.74
N GLY A 167 -0.80 8.63 22.16
CA GLY A 167 -1.67 9.77 21.83
C GLY A 167 -2.23 9.76 20.41
N PHE A 168 -1.79 8.82 19.56
CA PHE A 168 -2.28 8.68 18.20
C PHE A 168 -2.12 7.23 17.74
N GLY A 169 -3.21 6.47 17.78
CA GLY A 169 -3.19 5.04 17.49
C GLY A 169 -4.52 4.36 17.80
N ALA A 170 -4.54 3.04 17.64
CA ALA A 170 -5.71 2.21 17.86
C ALA A 170 -5.35 0.99 18.70
N LYS A 171 -6.29 0.53 19.54
CA LYS A 171 -6.14 -0.68 20.37
C LYS A 171 -7.43 -1.49 20.36
N THR A 172 -7.29 -2.81 20.41
CA THR A 172 -8.44 -3.70 20.52
C THR A 172 -9.08 -3.62 21.89
N LEU A 173 -10.40 -3.64 21.94
CA LEU A 173 -11.17 -3.86 23.16
C LEU A 173 -11.62 -5.32 23.23
N PRO A 174 -11.89 -5.86 24.44
CA PRO A 174 -12.61 -7.13 24.57
C PRO A 174 -13.90 -7.07 23.75
N GLY A 175 -14.06 -8.01 22.82
CA GLY A 175 -15.08 -7.95 21.77
C GLY A 175 -15.95 -9.20 21.66
N GLU A 176 -17.01 -9.06 20.89
CA GLU A 176 -17.96 -10.11 20.53
C GLU A 176 -17.32 -11.10 19.53
N LYS A 177 -17.78 -12.35 19.51
CA LYS A 177 -17.19 -13.43 18.68
C LYS A 177 -17.15 -13.09 17.17
N ASP A 178 -18.09 -12.27 16.72
CA ASP A 178 -18.36 -11.90 15.34
C ASP A 178 -17.84 -10.49 14.95
N LYS A 179 -17.20 -9.75 15.88
CA LYS A 179 -16.74 -8.38 15.62
C LYS A 179 -15.38 -8.08 16.26
N LEU A 180 -14.54 -7.37 15.53
CA LEU A 180 -13.34 -6.73 16.07
C LEU A 180 -13.72 -5.33 16.58
N LEU A 181 -13.66 -5.12 17.89
CA LEU A 181 -13.88 -3.81 18.52
C LEU A 181 -12.55 -3.10 18.75
N VAL A 182 -12.47 -1.85 18.30
CA VAL A 182 -11.25 -1.04 18.36
C VAL A 182 -11.56 0.34 18.94
N GLU A 183 -10.80 0.74 19.95
CA GLU A 183 -10.76 2.12 20.46
C GLU A 183 -9.65 2.87 19.73
N ALA A 184 -9.99 4.01 19.14
CA ALA A 184 -9.04 4.90 18.48
C ALA A 184 -8.80 6.16 19.32
N THR A 185 -7.52 6.54 19.42
CA THR A 185 -7.06 7.78 20.01
C THR A 185 -6.42 8.62 18.91
N ALA A 186 -6.84 9.88 18.78
CA ALA A 186 -6.30 10.79 17.77
C ALA A 186 -6.17 12.22 18.33
N PRO A 187 -5.13 12.98 17.92
CA PRO A 187 -5.00 14.39 18.28
C PRO A 187 -6.07 15.22 17.57
N GLY A 188 -6.52 16.30 18.20
CA GLY A 188 -7.44 17.27 17.58
C GLY A 188 -8.92 16.84 17.54
N GLY A 189 -9.29 15.75 18.23
CA GLY A 189 -10.66 15.28 18.37
C GLY A 189 -11.02 14.14 17.42
N THR A 190 -12.29 13.76 17.42
CA THR A 190 -12.77 12.49 16.84
C THR A 190 -13.43 12.64 15.47
N LYS A 191 -13.95 13.81 15.13
CA LYS A 191 -14.91 14.02 14.01
C LYS A 191 -14.43 13.53 12.64
N SER A 192 -13.15 13.75 12.33
CA SER A 192 -12.57 13.42 11.01
C SER A 192 -11.51 12.33 11.14
N VAL A 193 -11.78 11.34 11.99
CA VAL A 193 -10.90 10.18 12.20
C VAL A 193 -11.49 8.98 11.50
N ASP A 194 -10.67 8.30 10.70
CA ASP A 194 -11.04 7.04 10.06
C ASP A 194 -9.99 5.95 10.34
N LEU A 195 -10.46 4.72 10.49
CA LEU A 195 -9.65 3.55 10.82
C LEU A 195 -9.81 2.47 9.75
N PHE A 196 -8.69 2.04 9.22
CA PHE A 196 -8.57 0.97 8.24
C PHE A 196 -7.85 -0.20 8.89
N VAL A 197 -8.39 -1.41 8.75
CA VAL A 197 -7.76 -2.65 9.25
C VAL A 197 -7.63 -3.58 8.06
N ALA A 198 -6.42 -4.09 7.83
CA ALA A 198 -6.15 -5.04 6.77
C ALA A 198 -6.36 -6.48 7.26
N GLY A 199 -7.38 -7.14 6.71
CA GLY A 199 -7.62 -8.57 6.82
C GLY A 199 -6.59 -9.34 6.01
N GLU A 200 -5.53 -9.78 6.70
CA GLU A 200 -4.50 -10.63 6.10
C GLU A 200 -4.68 -12.10 6.51
N GLN A 201 -3.99 -12.99 5.80
CA GLN A 201 -3.89 -14.42 6.09
C GLN A 201 -5.23 -15.17 6.14
N GLY A 202 -6.28 -14.64 5.52
CA GLY A 202 -7.62 -15.26 5.46
C GLY A 202 -8.64 -14.64 6.42
N TYR A 203 -8.28 -13.59 7.16
CA TYR A 203 -9.27 -12.71 7.76
C TYR A 203 -9.95 -11.85 6.70
N LEU A 204 -11.27 -11.69 6.82
CA LEU A 204 -12.05 -10.75 6.03
C LEU A 204 -12.93 -9.93 6.98
N PHE A 205 -12.83 -8.60 6.88
CA PHE A 205 -13.62 -7.68 7.66
C PHE A 205 -14.67 -6.96 6.80
N GLY A 206 -15.83 -6.70 7.38
CA GLY A 206 -16.84 -5.82 6.81
C GLY A 206 -16.51 -4.36 7.07
N ALA A 207 -17.28 -3.46 6.44
CA ALA A 207 -17.19 -2.03 6.70
C ALA A 207 -17.43 -1.73 8.20
N PRO A 208 -16.59 -0.90 8.83
CA PRO A 208 -16.72 -0.62 10.24
C PRO A 208 -17.91 0.29 10.54
N THR A 209 -18.58 0.05 11.66
CA THR A 209 -19.46 1.06 12.26
C THR A 209 -18.68 1.94 13.22
N ARG A 210 -18.82 3.26 13.08
CA ARG A 210 -18.19 4.26 13.94
C ARG A 210 -19.17 4.72 15.02
N ALA A 211 -18.71 4.77 16.27
CA ALA A 211 -19.48 5.29 17.40
C ALA A 211 -18.60 6.15 18.32
N GLU A 212 -19.22 7.11 19.00
CA GLU A 212 -18.57 7.84 20.09
C GLU A 212 -19.32 7.54 21.38
N LYS A 213 -18.60 7.05 22.39
CA LYS A 213 -19.18 6.68 23.69
C LYS A 213 -18.24 7.12 24.81
N ASP A 214 -18.77 7.82 25.80
CA ASP A 214 -18.00 8.31 26.97
C ASP A 214 -16.73 9.09 26.58
N GLY A 215 -16.80 9.87 25.48
CA GLY A 215 -15.67 10.64 24.95
C GLY A 215 -14.64 9.81 24.18
N LYS A 216 -14.88 8.51 23.97
CA LYS A 216 -14.01 7.60 23.23
C LYS A 216 -14.55 7.33 21.84
N LEU A 217 -13.65 7.25 20.86
CA LEU A 217 -13.97 6.86 19.50
C LEU A 217 -13.82 5.35 19.34
N LEU A 218 -14.90 4.69 18.94
CA LEU A 218 -14.99 3.26 18.78
C LEU A 218 -15.31 2.90 17.33
N PHE A 219 -14.63 1.86 16.84
CA PHE A 219 -14.91 1.21 15.57
C PHE A 219 -15.23 -0.26 15.82
N ALA A 220 -16.29 -0.76 15.18
CA ALA A 220 -16.63 -2.18 15.20
C ALA A 220 -16.58 -2.72 13.77
N PHE A 221 -15.67 -3.66 13.52
CA PHE A 221 -15.52 -4.34 12.23
C PHE A 221 -16.20 -5.71 12.29
N PRO A 222 -17.22 -5.98 11.47
CA PRO A 222 -17.78 -7.33 11.34
C PRO A 222 -16.69 -8.30 10.84
N ILE A 223 -16.59 -9.48 11.45
CA ILE A 223 -15.68 -10.55 11.00
C ILE A 223 -16.46 -11.44 10.03
N LEU A 224 -16.20 -11.28 8.74
CA LEU A 224 -16.89 -12.01 7.67
C LEU A 224 -16.25 -13.38 7.42
N ALA A 225 -14.94 -13.48 7.58
CA ALA A 225 -14.21 -14.74 7.49
C ALA A 225 -13.04 -14.76 8.47
N ARG A 226 -12.73 -15.97 8.94
CA ARG A 226 -11.54 -16.28 9.73
C ARG A 226 -10.70 -17.30 8.97
N PRO A 227 -9.38 -17.29 9.15
CA PRO A 227 -8.53 -18.30 8.54
C PRO A 227 -8.82 -19.69 9.10
N GLY A 228 -8.69 -20.71 8.25
CA GLY A 228 -8.85 -22.11 8.67
C GLY A 228 -7.70 -22.62 9.56
N LYS A 229 -6.64 -21.84 9.74
CA LYS A 229 -5.50 -22.08 10.63
C LYS A 229 -5.19 -20.80 11.41
N ALA A 230 -4.53 -20.93 12.55
CA ALA A 230 -4.09 -19.77 13.32
C ALA A 230 -3.20 -18.85 12.45
N ALA A 231 -3.51 -17.56 12.46
CA ALA A 231 -2.68 -16.56 11.79
C ALA A 231 -1.31 -16.45 12.46
N GLN A 232 -0.29 -16.16 11.66
CA GLN A 232 1.10 -16.05 12.08
C GLN A 232 1.54 -14.58 12.08
N GLY A 233 2.60 -14.25 12.82
CA GLY A 233 3.14 -12.90 12.88
C GLY A 233 2.48 -12.01 13.93
N ASP A 234 2.69 -10.71 13.79
CA ASP A 234 2.59 -9.75 14.90
C ASP A 234 1.18 -9.12 15.07
N GLY A 235 0.27 -9.35 14.12
CA GLY A 235 -1.12 -8.90 14.19
C GLY A 235 -1.68 -8.42 12.84
N LEU A 236 -2.88 -7.85 12.90
CA LEU A 236 -3.59 -7.21 11.79
C LEU A 236 -3.06 -5.78 11.59
N PRO A 237 -2.50 -5.44 10.42
CA PRO A 237 -2.08 -4.09 10.12
C PRO A 237 -3.25 -3.13 10.11
N TYR A 238 -3.07 -1.95 10.70
CA TYR A 238 -4.06 -0.89 10.66
C TYR A 238 -3.44 0.44 10.25
N THR A 239 -4.27 1.32 9.71
CA THR A 239 -3.95 2.73 9.48
C THR A 239 -5.06 3.59 10.08
N LEU A 240 -4.69 4.53 10.94
CA LEU A 240 -5.58 5.52 11.54
C LEU A 240 -5.27 6.89 10.93
N THR A 241 -6.28 7.57 10.43
CA THR A 241 -6.12 8.81 9.66
C THR A 241 -6.85 9.97 10.33
N THR A 242 -6.29 11.18 10.20
CA THR A 242 -6.90 12.46 10.60
C THR A 242 -6.58 13.52 9.53
N PRO A 243 -7.16 14.72 9.60
CA PRO A 243 -6.78 15.82 8.70
C PRO A 243 -5.33 16.28 8.88
N SER A 244 -4.71 16.02 10.03
CA SER A 244 -3.35 16.47 10.36
C SER A 244 -2.28 15.39 10.11
N GLY A 245 -2.66 14.17 9.77
CA GLY A 245 -1.71 13.09 9.51
C GLY A 245 -2.32 11.70 9.68
N ALA A 246 -1.48 10.68 9.57
CA ALA A 246 -1.86 9.29 9.75
C ALA A 246 -0.81 8.53 10.54
N VAL A 247 -1.26 7.49 11.23
CA VAL A 247 -0.39 6.50 11.88
C VAL A 247 -0.74 5.08 11.44
N GLU A 248 0.25 4.20 11.48
CA GLU A 248 0.09 2.77 11.29
C GLU A 248 0.57 1.98 12.50
N GLY A 249 0.04 0.77 12.65
CA GLY A 249 0.43 -0.16 13.69
C GLY A 249 -0.19 -1.53 13.47
N LEU A 250 -0.14 -2.37 14.50
CA LEU A 250 -0.71 -3.71 14.48
C LEU A 250 -1.74 -3.88 15.60
N LEU A 251 -2.86 -4.53 15.29
CA LEU A 251 -3.84 -4.99 16.26
C LEU A 251 -3.68 -6.51 16.47
N PRO A 252 -3.84 -7.03 17.69
CA PRO A 252 -3.85 -8.48 17.91
C PRO A 252 -4.89 -9.19 17.05
N TYR A 253 -4.59 -10.43 16.64
CA TYR A 253 -5.59 -11.27 15.96
C TYR A 253 -6.77 -11.59 16.90
N PRO A 254 -8.03 -11.52 16.41
CA PRO A 254 -9.24 -11.78 17.19
C PRO A 254 -9.59 -13.28 17.29
#